data_AF-A0A7J8LSP8-F1
#
_entry.id   AF-A0A7J8LSP8-F1
#
_cell.length_a   1.000
_cell.length_b   1.000
_cell.length_c   1.000
_cell.angle_alpha   90.00
_cell.angle_beta   90.00
_cell.angle_gamma   90.00
#
_symmetry.space_group_name_H-M   'P 1'
#
loop_
_entity.id
_entity.type
_entity.pdbx_description
1 polymer ?
#
loop_
_entity_poly.entity_id
_entity_poly.type
_entity_poly.pdbx_seq_one_letter_code
_entity_poly.pdbx_strand_id
1 'polypeptide(L)'
;MQERFPELGLLKEDYIEMTWIESILFWNQLSNETSEILLDRSNRNSLVPLSYKSKSDYVRKPMPEIALQGLWSRLLEVNETSTA
;
A
#
# COMPACT_ATOMS: atom_id res chain seq x y z
N MET A 1 -5.28 9.88 16.80
CA MET A 1 -6.27 9.69 15.72
C MET A 1 -7.67 10.08 16.14
N GLN A 2 -8.13 9.65 17.32
CA GLN A 2 -9.50 9.89 17.79
C GLN A 2 -9.96 11.37 17.80
N GLU A 3 -9.09 12.33 18.11
CA GLU A 3 -9.47 13.75 18.12
C GLU A 3 -9.51 14.42 16.73
N ARG A 4 -8.75 13.90 15.76
CA ARG A 4 -8.52 14.57 14.47
C ARG A 4 -9.08 13.83 13.27
N PHE A 5 -9.29 12.53 13.40
CA PHE A 5 -9.85 11.66 12.36
C PHE A 5 -10.59 10.47 13.02
N PRO A 6 -11.66 10.74 13.80
CA PRO A 6 -12.44 9.71 14.49
C PRO A 6 -13.13 8.72 13.55
N GLU A 7 -13.44 9.13 12.30
CA GLU A 7 -14.13 8.31 11.30
C GLU A 7 -13.32 7.06 10.91
N LEU A 8 -12.00 7.07 11.12
CA LEU A 8 -11.15 5.90 10.89
C LEU A 8 -11.39 4.77 11.92
N GLY A 9 -11.91 5.10 13.11
CA GLY A 9 -12.26 4.11 14.14
C GLY A 9 -11.08 3.39 14.81
N LEU A 10 -9.86 3.92 14.71
CA LEU A 10 -8.63 3.24 15.14
C LEU A 10 -8.52 3.03 16.65
N LEU A 11 -8.37 1.79 17.10
CA LEU A 11 -8.26 1.39 18.51
C LEU A 11 -6.80 1.21 18.94
N LYS A 12 -6.55 1.11 20.26
CA LYS A 12 -5.19 0.96 20.79
C LYS A 12 -4.55 -0.36 20.35
N GLU A 13 -5.38 -1.37 20.19
CA GLU A 13 -5.03 -2.74 19.81
C GLU A 13 -4.59 -2.84 18.34
N ASP A 14 -4.96 -1.86 17.52
CA ASP A 14 -4.58 -1.79 16.10
C ASP A 14 -3.16 -1.23 15.89
N TYR A 15 -2.55 -0.62 16.92
CA TYR A 15 -1.19 -0.08 16.81
C TYR A 15 -0.16 -1.16 17.09
N ILE A 16 0.88 -1.18 16.26
CA ILE A 16 2.06 -2.03 16.43
C ILE A 16 3.27 -1.12 16.59
N GLU A 17 3.85 -1.09 17.79
CA GLU A 17 5.08 -0.36 18.05
C GLU A 17 6.29 -1.19 17.60
N MET A 18 7.20 -0.54 16.86
CA MET A 18 8.42 -1.15 16.34
C MET A 18 9.46 -0.08 16.07
N THR A 19 10.73 -0.46 15.97
CA THR A 19 11.82 0.42 15.55
C THR A 19 11.64 0.86 14.10
N TRP A 20 12.33 1.93 13.70
CA TRP A 20 12.26 2.41 12.31
C TRP A 20 12.68 1.33 11.30
N ILE A 21 13.71 0.53 11.60
CA ILE A 21 14.17 -0.52 10.69
C ILE A 21 13.17 -1.68 10.58
N GLU A 22 12.53 -2.06 11.68
CA GLU A 22 11.45 -3.05 11.67
C GLU A 22 10.23 -2.54 10.88
N SER A 23 9.96 -1.22 10.92
CA SER A 23 8.90 -0.63 10.09
C SER A 23 9.17 -0.76 8.59
N ILE A 24 10.43 -0.71 8.16
CA ILE A 24 10.81 -0.97 6.77
C ILE A 24 10.50 -2.42 6.41
N LEU A 25 10.82 -3.37 7.29
CA LEU A 25 10.48 -4.78 7.08
C LEU A 25 8.96 -4.99 7.03
N PHE A 26 8.21 -4.36 7.92
CA PHE A 26 6.75 -4.41 7.95
C PHE A 26 6.10 -3.90 6.66
N TRP A 27 6.49 -2.71 6.17
CA TRP A 27 5.96 -2.14 4.93
C TRP A 27 6.27 -2.99 3.69
N ASN A 28 7.37 -3.74 3.70
CA ASN A 28 7.75 -4.63 2.61
C ASN A 28 7.22 -6.07 2.77
N GLN A 29 6.38 -6.34 3.78
CA GLN A 29 5.87 -7.69 4.10
C GLN A 29 6.98 -8.70 4.44
N LEU A 30 8.06 -8.22 5.06
CA LEU A 30 9.23 -8.99 5.48
C LEU A 30 9.36 -9.05 7.01
N SER A 31 8.26 -8.92 7.76
CA SER A 31 8.27 -8.86 9.23
C SER A 31 8.89 -10.08 9.93
N ASN A 32 9.00 -11.22 9.24
CA ASN A 32 9.63 -12.43 9.77
C ASN A 32 11.13 -12.52 9.44
N GLU A 33 11.66 -11.59 8.65
CA GLU A 33 13.05 -11.56 8.24
C GLU A 33 13.91 -10.73 9.20
N THR A 34 15.21 -10.96 9.17
CA THR A 34 16.17 -10.09 9.87
C THR A 34 16.55 -8.91 8.98
N SER A 35 17.07 -7.83 9.58
CA SER A 35 17.40 -6.59 8.84
C SER A 35 18.42 -6.79 7.71
N GLU A 36 19.23 -7.85 7.77
CA GLU A 36 20.20 -8.26 6.75
C GLU A 36 19.54 -8.52 5.40
N ILE A 37 18.25 -8.88 5.35
CA ILE A 37 17.52 -9.07 4.10
C ILE A 37 17.51 -7.80 3.24
N LEU A 38 17.61 -6.62 3.86
CA LEU A 38 17.65 -5.33 3.16
C LEU A 38 18.95 -5.13 2.37
N LEU A 39 19.96 -5.99 2.58
CA LEU A 39 21.19 -6.02 1.79
C LEU A 39 21.04 -6.83 0.49
N ASP A 40 20.01 -7.68 0.36
CA ASP A 40 19.79 -8.50 -0.82
C ASP A 40 19.28 -7.65 -2.01
N ARG A 41 19.99 -7.73 -3.13
CA ARG A 41 19.67 -7.03 -4.39
C ARG A 41 19.11 -7.96 -5.46
N SER A 42 18.84 -9.22 -5.13
CA SER A 42 18.36 -10.26 -6.06
C SER A 42 16.93 -10.02 -6.56
N ASN A 43 16.21 -9.05 -5.98
CA ASN A 43 14.83 -8.69 -6.31
C ASN A 43 13.80 -9.83 -6.11
N ARG A 44 14.19 -10.91 -5.41
CA ARG A 44 13.35 -12.09 -5.15
C ARG A 44 12.14 -11.79 -4.27
N ASN A 45 12.28 -10.79 -3.41
CA ASN A 45 11.28 -10.42 -2.41
C ASN A 45 10.51 -9.15 -2.80
N SER A 46 10.50 -8.77 -4.08
CA SER A 46 9.77 -7.57 -4.53
C SER A 46 8.26 -7.81 -4.54
N LEU A 47 7.53 -6.89 -3.91
CA LEU A 47 6.07 -6.82 -3.95
C LEU A 47 5.53 -6.37 -5.32
N VAL A 48 6.38 -5.79 -6.16
CA VAL A 48 6.01 -5.29 -7.48
C VAL A 48 6.39 -6.32 -8.55
N PRO A 49 5.49 -6.65 -9.48
CA PRO A 49 5.81 -7.50 -10.62
C PRO A 49 6.99 -6.95 -11.43
N LEU A 50 7.73 -7.85 -12.09
CA LEU A 50 8.84 -7.45 -12.97
C LEU A 50 8.41 -6.52 -14.10
N SER A 51 7.15 -6.61 -14.54
CA SER A 51 6.56 -5.74 -15.55
C SER A 51 5.31 -5.07 -14.99
N TYR A 52 5.33 -3.74 -14.88
CA TYR A 52 4.20 -2.94 -14.46
C TYR A 52 4.21 -1.58 -15.15
N LYS A 53 3.04 -0.93 -15.24
CA LYS A 53 2.93 0.44 -15.73
C LYS A 53 2.27 1.30 -14.66
N SER A 54 2.99 2.33 -14.22
CA SER A 54 2.47 3.33 -13.29
C SER A 54 2.46 4.73 -13.92
N LYS A 55 1.58 5.59 -13.38
CA LYS A 55 1.53 7.03 -13.60
C LYS A 55 1.25 7.68 -12.24
N SER A 56 1.66 8.93 -12.06
CA SER A 56 1.41 9.71 -10.85
C SER A 56 0.81 11.08 -11.20
N ASP A 57 0.09 11.66 -10.25
CA ASP A 57 -0.50 13.00 -10.35
C ASP A 57 -0.57 13.66 -8.96
N TYR A 58 -0.79 14.98 -8.92
CA TYR A 58 -0.87 15.78 -7.70
C TYR A 58 -2.28 16.36 -7.50
N VAL A 59 -2.88 16.06 -6.35
CA VAL A 59 -4.22 16.56 -5.99
C VAL A 59 -4.10 17.90 -5.26
N ARG A 60 -4.67 18.97 -5.83
CA ARG A 60 -4.65 20.34 -5.24
C ARG A 60 -5.90 20.71 -4.44
N LYS A 61 -7.02 20.03 -4.71
CA LYS A 61 -8.30 20.18 -4.01
C LYS A 61 -8.88 18.79 -3.78
N PRO A 62 -9.61 18.55 -2.68
CA PRO A 62 -10.24 17.25 -2.44
C PRO A 62 -11.07 16.80 -3.65
N MET A 63 -10.90 15.54 -4.06
CA MET A 63 -11.71 14.98 -5.13
C MET A 63 -13.17 14.82 -4.65
N PRO A 64 -14.17 15.08 -5.50
CA PRO A 64 -15.55 14.83 -5.14
C PRO A 64 -15.79 13.31 -4.99
N GLU A 65 -16.75 12.93 -4.14
CA GLU A 65 -17.05 11.53 -3.85
C GLU A 65 -17.36 10.70 -5.10
N ILE A 66 -18.09 11.29 -6.07
CA ILE A 66 -18.42 10.64 -7.34
C ILE A 66 -17.18 10.21 -8.14
N ALA A 67 -16.06 10.95 -8.01
CA ALA A 67 -14.81 10.58 -8.66
C ALA A 67 -14.19 9.34 -7.99
N LEU A 68 -14.26 9.24 -6.66
CA LEU A 68 -13.80 8.05 -5.91
C LEU A 68 -14.66 6.82 -6.24
N GLN A 69 -15.98 6.98 -6.32
CA GLN A 69 -16.90 5.92 -6.75
C GLN A 69 -16.54 5.42 -8.16
N GLY A 70 -16.28 6.34 -9.11
CA GLY A 70 -15.85 5.98 -10.45
C GLY A 70 -14.48 5.28 -10.51
N LEU A 71 -13.52 5.67 -9.65
CA LEU A 71 -12.24 4.97 -9.51
C LEU A 71 -12.43 3.56 -8.95
N TRP A 72 -13.31 3.38 -7.97
CA TRP A 72 -13.62 2.09 -7.39
C TRP A 72 -14.24 1.12 -8.42
N SER A 73 -15.19 1.60 -9.23
CA SER A 73 -15.75 0.82 -10.34
C SER A 73 -14.66 0.34 -11.30
N ARG A 74 -13.76 1.23 -11.73
CA ARG A 74 -12.65 0.89 -12.63
C ARG A 74 -11.65 -0.10 -12.02
N LEU A 75 -11.43 -0.06 -10.71
CA LEU A 75 -10.54 -1.00 -10.01
C LEU A 75 -11.13 -2.42 -10.00
N LEU A 76 -12.46 -2.52 -9.90
CA LEU A 76 -13.19 -3.80 -9.87
C LEU A 76 -13.58 -4.32 -11.26
N GLU A 77 -13.43 -3.52 -12.31
CA GLU A 77 -13.59 -3.97 -13.69
C GLU A 77 -12.55 -5.07 -13.99
N VAL A 78 -13.00 -6.33 -14.00
CA VAL A 78 -12.18 -7.45 -14.44
C VAL A 78 -12.05 -7.36 -15.96
N ASN A 79 -10.85 -7.07 -16.44
CA ASN A 79 -10.54 -7.26 -17.86
C ASN A 79 -10.49 -8.77 -18.13
N GLU A 80 -11.43 -9.32 -18.90
CA GLU A 80 -11.36 -10.69 -19.45
C GLU A 80 -10.21 -10.90 -20.46
N THR A 81 -9.20 -10.02 -20.47
CA THR A 81 -8.12 -10.01 -21.47
C THR A 81 -6.77 -10.03 -20.79
N SER A 82 -6.39 -11.19 -20.27
CA SER A 82 -4.98 -11.61 -20.22
C SER A 82 -4.89 -13.14 -20.04
N THR A 83 -5.57 -13.90 -20.90
CA THR A 83 -5.11 -15.24 -21.28
C THR A 83 -4.09 -15.07 -22.40
N ALA A 84 -2.82 -15.13 -22.04
CA ALA A 84 -1.71 -15.38 -22.95
C ALA A 84 -0.84 -16.48 -22.34
#